data_AF-A0A950NK21-F1
#
_entry.id   AF-A0A950NK21-F1
#
_cell.length_a   1.000
_cell.length_b   1.000
_cell.length_c   1.000
_cell.angle_alpha   90.00
_cell.angle_beta   90.00
_cell.angle_gamma   90.00
#
_symmetry.space_group_name_H-M   'P 1'
#
loop_
_entity.id
_entity.type
_entity.pdbx_description
1 polymer ?
#
loop_
_entity_poly.entity_id
_entity_poly.type
_entity_poly.pdbx_seq_one_letter_code
_entity_poly.pdbx_strand_id
1 'polypeptide(L)' 'MAKTPVVCAWSGGKDSALMVHALRQSEDYAPAMLLTTLTEPFSRISMHGVRRELL' A
#
# COMPACT_ATOMS: atom_id res chain seq x y z
N MET A 1 -16.52 -16.46 -8.70
CA MET A 1 -16.23 -16.69 -7.26
C MET A 1 -16.01 -15.35 -6.59
N ALA A 2 -16.15 -15.26 -5.26
CA ALA A 2 -15.78 -14.04 -4.53
C ALA A 2 -14.25 -13.91 -4.48
N LYS A 3 -13.72 -12.69 -4.66
CA LYS A 3 -12.28 -12.41 -4.62
C LYS A 3 -11.73 -12.57 -3.20
N THR A 4 -10.48 -13.01 -3.07
CA THR A 4 -9.78 -13.11 -1.79
C THR A 4 -9.35 -11.73 -1.31
N PRO A 5 -9.78 -11.26 -0.12
CA PRO A 5 -9.36 -9.98 0.41
C PRO A 5 -7.88 -10.03 0.84
N VAL A 6 -7.12 -8.98 0.52
CA VAL A 6 -5.70 -8.87 0.88
C VAL A 6 -5.37 -7.51 1.52
N VAL A 7 -4.43 -7.53 2.46
CA VAL A 7 -3.81 -6.33 3.03
C VAL A 7 -2.54 -6.03 2.25
N CYS A 8 -2.43 -4.81 1.76
CA CYS A 8 -1.38 -4.39 0.84
C CYS A 8 -0.31 -3.56 1.56
N ALA A 9 0.96 -3.96 1.47
CA ALA A 9 2.05 -3.11 1.89
C ALA A 9 2.08 -1.83 1.03
N TRP A 10 1.91 -0.68 1.66
CA TRP A 10 1.81 0.63 1.02
C TRP A 10 2.92 1.53 1.50
N SER A 11 3.72 2.06 0.56
CA SER A 11 4.78 3.02 0.85
C SER A 11 4.53 4.39 0.21
N GLY A 12 3.42 4.56 -0.50
CA GLY A 12 3.19 5.71 -1.38
C GLY A 12 4.10 5.75 -2.61
N GLY A 13 5.01 4.78 -2.78
CA GLY A 13 5.91 4.68 -3.91
C GLY A 13 5.25 4.06 -5.14
N LYS A 14 5.85 4.30 -6.32
CA LYS A 14 5.35 3.83 -7.62
C LYS A 14 5.08 2.32 -7.66
N ASP A 15 5.91 1.53 -6.99
CA ASP A 15 5.81 0.07 -7.01
C ASP A 15 4.61 -0.42 -6.17
N SER A 16 4.35 0.22 -5.02
CA SER A 16 3.15 -0.05 -4.23
C SER A 16 1.87 0.40 -4.94
N ALA A 17 1.93 1.52 -5.67
CA ALA A 17 0.83 1.98 -6.53
C ALA A 17 0.55 1.01 -7.68
N LEU A 18 1.60 0.50 -8.33
CA LEU A 18 1.49 -0.49 -9.40
C LEU A 18 0.90 -1.82 -8.90
N MET A 19 1.33 -2.30 -7.72
CA MET A 19 0.76 -3.48 -7.09
C MET A 19 -0.75 -3.32 -6.82
N VAL A 20 -1.16 -2.20 -6.22
CA VAL A 20 -2.59 -1.93 -5.97
C VAL A 20 -3.37 -1.85 -7.28
N HIS A 21 -2.81 -1.21 -8.32
CA HIS A 21 -3.42 -1.15 -9.64
C HIS A 21 -3.64 -2.55 -10.24
N ALA A 22 -2.63 -3.41 -10.19
CA ALA A 22 -2.72 -4.80 -10.67
C ALA A 22 -3.74 -5.62 -9.88
N LEU A 23 -3.78 -5.49 -8.54
CA LEU A 23 -4.74 -6.19 -7.69
C LEU A 23 -6.20 -5.77 -7.96
N ARG A 24 -6.44 -4.52 -8.36
CA ARG A 24 -7.81 -4.08 -8.75
C ARG A 24 -8.30 -4.77 -10.03
N GLN A 25 -7.39 -5.17 -10.90
CA GLN A 25 -7.68 -5.87 -12.16
C GLN A 25 -7.69 -7.39 -12.01
N SER A 26 -7.13 -7.92 -10.92
CA SER A 26 -7.13 -9.36 -10.63
C SER A 26 -8.55 -9.91 -10.43
N GLU A 27 -8.82 -11.11 -10.93
CA GLU A 27 -10.06 -11.85 -10.64
C GLU A 27 -9.98 -12.63 -9.33
N ASP A 28 -8.79 -12.86 -8.81
CA ASP A 28 -8.52 -13.70 -7.65
C ASP A 28 -8.48 -12.90 -6.33
N TYR A 29 -8.04 -11.63 -6.38
CA TYR A 29 -7.75 -10.82 -5.19
C TYR A 29 -8.47 -9.47 -5.19
N ALA A 30 -8.76 -8.97 -3.98
CA ALA A 30 -9.30 -7.64 -3.76
C ALA A 30 -8.47 -6.89 -2.69
N PRO A 31 -7.89 -5.72 -3.00
CA PRO A 31 -7.14 -4.93 -2.02
C PRO A 31 -8.12 -4.31 -1.01
N ALA A 32 -8.19 -4.88 0.20
CA ALA A 32 -9.15 -4.50 1.23
C ALA A 32 -8.62 -3.41 2.17
N MET A 33 -7.30 -3.33 2.35
CA MET A 33 -6.65 -2.36 3.24
C MET A 33 -5.22 -2.06 2.77
N LEU A 34 -4.73 -0.86 3.09
CA LEU A 34 -3.34 -0.45 2.91
C LEU A 34 -2.62 -0.41 4.26
N LEU A 35 -1.45 -1.04 4.35
CA LEU A 35 -0.61 -1.08 5.55
C LEU A 35 0.69 -0.31 5.28
N THR A 36 0.89 0.79 5.99
CA THR A 36 2.12 1.60 5.91
C THR A 36 2.91 1.48 7.20
N THR A 37 4.22 1.24 7.09
CA THR A 37 5.15 1.32 8.21
C THR A 37 5.80 2.71 8.24
N LEU A 38 5.89 3.29 9.43
CA LEU A 38 6.50 4.59 9.67
C LEU A 38 7.77 4.41 10.51
N THR A 39 8.82 5.18 10.23
CA THR A 39 9.99 5.26 11.12
C THR A 39 9.77 6.33 12.18
N GLU A 40 9.84 5.93 13.46
CA GLU A 40 9.57 6.76 14.65
C GLU A 40 10.36 8.08 14.72
N PRO A 41 11.66 8.17 14.37
CA PRO A 41 12.40 9.41 14.57
C PRO A 41 11.91 10.57 13.71
N PHE A 42 11.19 10.30 12.61
CA PHE A 42 10.82 11.33 11.64
C PHE A 42 9.33 11.32 11.25
N SER A 43 8.51 10.36 11.71
CA SER A 43 7.12 10.19 11.26
C SER A 43 6.99 10.18 9.73
N ARG A 44 7.97 9.58 9.05
CA ARG A 44 8.05 9.47 7.60
C ARG A 44 7.90 8.02 7.17
N ILE A 45 7.45 7.82 5.94
CA ILE A 45 7.47 6.50 5.33
C ILE A 45 8.93 6.08 5.12
N SER A 46 9.30 4.93 5.69
CA SER A 46 10.69 4.46 5.87
C SER A 46 11.55 4.43 4.59
N MET A 47 10.94 4.29 3.41
CA MET A 47 11.65 4.15 2.13
C MET A 47 11.77 5.45 1.31
N HIS A 48 10.90 6.44 1.51
CA HIS A 48 10.80 7.60 0.61
C HIS A 48 10.78 8.96 1.33
N GLY A 49 10.84 8.99 2.66
CA GLY A 49 10.86 10.25 3.41
C GLY A 49 9.57 11.07 3.29
N VAL A 50 8.51 10.49 2.74
CA VAL A 50 7.20 11.12 2.55
C VAL A 50 6.58 11.40 3.92
N ARG A 51 6.01 12.59 4.09
CA ARG A 51 5.30 12.99 5.32
C ARG A 51 4.06 12.12 5.48
N ARG A 52 3.76 11.71 6.72
CA ARG A 52 2.52 10.99 7.05
C ARG A 52 1.25 11.70 6.55
N GLU A 53 1.25 13.03 6.49
CA GLU A 53 0.14 13.86 6.01
C GLU A 53 -0.24 13.60 4.54
N LEU A 54 0.64 12.98 3.75
CA LEU A 54 0.42 12.69 2.33
C LEU A 54 -0.06 11.26 2.07
N LEU A 55 -0.37 10.51 3.13
CA LEU A 55 -0.99 9.19 3.06
C LEU A 55 -2.52 9.29 3.01
#